data_AF-A0A847NGQ1-F1
#
_entry.id   AF-A0A847NGQ1-F1
#
_cell.length_a   1.000
_cell.length_b   1.000
_cell.length_c   1.000
_cell.angle_alpha   90.00
_cell.angle_beta   90.00
_cell.angle_gamma   90.00
#
_symmetry.space_group_name_H-M   'P 1'
#
loop_
_entity.id
_entity.type
_entity.pdbx_description
1 polymer ?
#
loop_
_entity_poly.entity_id
_entity_poly.type
_entity_poly.pdbx_seq_one_letter_code
_entity_poly.pdbx_strand_id
1 'polypeptide(L)'
;MFNSIGLPVIVLGGMAIFFGIVLTYASKKFAVEVDPRITDIRDILPGANCGGCGYAGCDALAEAIVRGDAPISGCPVGGAELAEKIAKLMGVEADSAERQVARVICCGDSENAMEKYEYYGIKDCKAAEMLAGGSKSCRYGCTGFGTCVRECPFDAIHIVNGVAVVDEEKCTACKKCIAVCPKGIIELVPISKKVRVLCRNQDKGKATMQACKVGCIACQKCVKACRFDAIKVENNVAKIDYSKCVNCMMCAEVCPTKTIYANFAERKKAFINDDKCIGCTICSKNCNFGAIEGELKGKHKVLEDKCVGCAQCFEKCPKDAIEMR
;
A
#
# COMPACT_ATOMS: atom_id res chain seq x y z
N MET A 1 56.98 -48.15 -24.08
CA MET A 1 56.52 -47.26 -23.00
C MET A 1 56.05 -45.89 -23.49
N PHE A 2 56.78 -45.21 -24.39
CA PHE A 2 56.36 -43.90 -24.93
C PHE A 2 55.03 -43.93 -25.71
N ASN A 3 54.75 -45.00 -26.49
CA ASN A 3 53.50 -45.13 -27.25
C ASN A 3 52.25 -45.43 -26.41
N SER A 4 52.39 -46.01 -25.22
CA SER A 4 51.24 -46.44 -24.40
C SER A 4 50.70 -45.32 -23.51
N ILE A 5 51.54 -44.33 -23.18
CA ILE A 5 51.21 -43.21 -22.28
C ILE A 5 51.35 -41.86 -23.00
N GLY A 6 52.36 -41.70 -23.85
CA GLY A 6 52.61 -40.43 -24.57
C GLY A 6 51.50 -40.07 -25.55
N LEU A 7 50.95 -41.05 -26.28
CA LEU A 7 49.86 -40.81 -27.23
C LEU A 7 48.55 -40.34 -26.54
N PRO A 8 48.06 -40.99 -25.47
CA PRO A 8 46.93 -40.48 -24.69
C PRO A 8 47.15 -39.06 -24.13
N VAL A 9 48.35 -38.76 -23.62
CA VAL A 9 48.68 -37.44 -23.06
C VAL A 9 48.64 -36.36 -24.14
N ILE A 10 49.17 -36.65 -25.33
CA ILE A 10 49.14 -35.72 -26.47
C ILE A 10 47.71 -35.49 -26.96
N VAL A 11 46.90 -36.54 -27.05
CA VAL A 11 45.50 -36.43 -27.52
C VAL A 11 44.67 -35.63 -26.52
N LEU A 12 44.75 -35.95 -25.22
CA LEU A 12 44.03 -35.23 -24.17
C LEU A 12 44.50 -33.78 -24.04
N GLY A 13 45.81 -33.54 -24.11
CA GLY A 13 46.39 -32.20 -24.09
C GLY A 13 45.96 -31.37 -25.31
N GLY A 14 45.97 -31.97 -26.51
CA GLY A 14 45.52 -31.34 -27.75
C GLY A 14 44.03 -30.98 -27.72
N MET A 15 43.19 -31.89 -27.22
CA MET A 15 41.76 -31.62 -27.03
C MET A 15 41.52 -30.51 -26.02
N ALA A 16 42.24 -30.50 -24.88
CA ALA A 16 42.12 -29.45 -23.87
C ALA A 16 42.48 -28.07 -24.43
N ILE A 17 43.58 -27.98 -25.19
CA ILE A 17 43.99 -26.74 -25.86
C ILE A 17 42.94 -26.31 -26.89
N PHE A 18 42.48 -27.24 -27.73
CA PHE A 18 41.47 -26.96 -28.75
C PHE A 18 40.17 -26.43 -28.14
N PHE A 19 39.60 -27.13 -27.17
CA PHE A 19 38.37 -26.68 -26.50
C PHE A 19 38.59 -25.40 -25.69
N GLY A 20 39.75 -25.23 -25.06
CA GLY A 20 40.10 -23.99 -24.35
C GLY A 20 40.14 -22.78 -25.28
N ILE A 21 40.72 -22.92 -26.48
CA ILE A 21 40.74 -21.86 -27.51
C ILE A 21 39.33 -21.56 -27.99
N VAL A 22 38.53 -22.60 -28.30
CA VAL A 22 37.15 -22.44 -28.78
C VAL A 22 36.27 -21.75 -27.72
N LEU A 23 36.37 -22.17 -26.45
CA LEU A 23 35.63 -21.56 -25.34
C LEU A 23 36.06 -20.11 -25.09
N THR A 24 37.37 -19.82 -25.15
CA THR A 24 37.87 -18.44 -24.99
C THR A 24 37.41 -17.56 -26.14
N TYR A 25 37.45 -18.05 -27.39
CA TYR A 25 36.95 -17.33 -28.55
C TYR A 25 35.44 -17.09 -28.46
N ALA A 26 34.66 -18.12 -28.11
CA ALA A 26 33.22 -18.00 -27.93
C ALA A 26 32.88 -17.01 -26.80
N SER A 27 33.56 -17.11 -25.65
CA SER A 27 33.35 -16.21 -24.51
C SER A 27 33.63 -14.75 -24.89
N LYS A 28 34.68 -14.47 -25.66
CA LYS A 28 34.98 -13.09 -26.11
C LYS A 28 34.05 -12.60 -27.21
N LYS A 29 33.68 -13.47 -28.17
CA LYS A 29 32.83 -13.10 -29.30
C LYS A 29 31.38 -12.86 -28.91
N PHE A 30 30.89 -13.60 -27.91
CA PHE A 30 29.53 -13.50 -27.40
C PHE A 30 29.45 -12.79 -26.05
N ALA A 31 30.53 -12.11 -25.61
CA ALA A 31 30.49 -11.24 -24.45
C ALA A 31 29.50 -10.11 -24.72
N VAL A 32 28.41 -10.09 -23.98
CA VAL A 32 27.45 -8.98 -23.99
C VAL A 32 28.01 -7.89 -23.08
N GLU A 33 28.19 -6.68 -23.60
CA GLU A 33 28.52 -5.53 -22.76
C GLU A 33 27.34 -5.24 -21.84
N VAL A 34 27.49 -5.59 -20.56
CA VAL A 34 26.53 -5.25 -19.52
C VAL A 34 26.85 -3.85 -19.05
N ASP A 35 25.87 -2.96 -19.12
CA ASP A 35 25.99 -1.60 -18.60
C ASP A 35 26.36 -1.66 -17.10
N PRO A 36 27.49 -1.06 -16.68
CA PRO A 36 27.96 -1.14 -15.29
C PRO A 36 26.96 -0.58 -14.28
N ARG A 37 26.04 0.29 -14.73
CA ARG A 37 24.96 0.82 -13.88
C ARG A 37 23.99 -0.27 -13.44
N ILE A 38 23.83 -1.35 -14.20
CA ILE A 38 22.96 -2.48 -13.83
C ILE A 38 23.52 -3.14 -12.57
N THR A 39 24.82 -3.42 -12.54
CA THR A 39 25.50 -3.99 -11.37
C THR A 39 25.47 -3.04 -10.18
N ASP A 40 25.73 -1.74 -10.39
CA ASP A 40 25.70 -0.74 -9.31
C ASP A 40 24.31 -0.63 -8.66
N ILE A 41 23.26 -0.60 -9.49
CA ILE A 41 21.87 -0.59 -9.00
C ILE A 41 21.56 -1.91 -8.31
N ARG A 42 21.97 -3.05 -8.87
CA ARG A 42 21.71 -4.37 -8.30
C ARG A 42 22.30 -4.54 -6.90
N ASP A 43 23.46 -3.97 -6.64
CA ASP A 43 24.17 -4.05 -5.35
C ASP A 43 23.50 -3.20 -4.27
N ILE A 44 22.84 -2.10 -4.63
CA ILE A 44 22.09 -1.28 -3.68
C ILE A 44 20.64 -1.78 -3.47
N LEU A 45 20.10 -2.59 -4.39
CA LEU A 45 18.79 -3.21 -4.20
C LEU A 45 18.81 -4.19 -3.02
N PRO A 46 17.67 -4.42 -2.32
CA PRO A 46 17.63 -5.29 -1.13
C PRO A 46 17.95 -6.77 -1.36
N GLY A 47 18.18 -7.21 -2.61
CA GLY A 47 18.50 -8.60 -2.95
C GLY A 47 17.41 -9.63 -2.66
N ALA A 48 16.21 -9.20 -2.23
CA ALA A 48 15.15 -10.08 -1.75
C ALA A 48 14.44 -10.90 -2.85
N ASN A 49 14.65 -10.56 -4.14
CA ASN A 49 14.05 -11.22 -5.31
C ASN A 49 12.55 -11.55 -5.14
N CYS A 50 11.80 -10.63 -4.53
CA CYS A 50 10.45 -10.90 -4.05
C CYS A 50 9.34 -10.69 -5.08
N GLY A 51 9.66 -10.14 -6.25
CA GLY A 51 8.70 -9.82 -7.31
C GLY A 51 7.72 -8.69 -7.02
N GLY A 52 7.82 -8.00 -5.87
CA GLY A 52 6.87 -6.94 -5.49
C GLY A 52 6.81 -5.74 -6.44
N CYS A 53 7.91 -5.49 -7.16
CA CYS A 53 8.02 -4.48 -8.21
C CYS A 53 7.40 -4.90 -9.55
N GLY A 54 7.02 -6.18 -9.73
CA GLY A 54 6.51 -6.71 -11.00
C GLY A 54 7.57 -7.34 -11.91
N TYR A 55 8.85 -7.32 -11.52
CA TYR A 55 9.96 -7.94 -12.25
C TYR A 55 10.37 -9.27 -11.62
N ALA A 56 10.99 -10.16 -12.41
CA ALA A 56 11.36 -11.52 -12.00
C ALA A 56 12.37 -11.56 -10.83
N GLY A 57 13.14 -10.50 -10.61
CA GLY A 57 14.15 -10.40 -9.57
C GLY A 57 14.76 -9.01 -9.49
N CYS A 58 15.72 -8.83 -8.58
CA CYS A 58 16.45 -7.58 -8.42
C CYS A 58 17.26 -7.23 -9.68
N ASP A 59 17.87 -8.22 -10.33
CA ASP A 59 18.62 -8.03 -11.59
C ASP A 59 17.72 -7.51 -12.72
N ALA A 60 16.54 -8.14 -12.89
CA ALA A 60 15.56 -7.71 -13.87
C ALA A 60 15.01 -6.30 -13.61
N LEU A 61 14.83 -5.92 -12.34
CA LEU A 61 14.46 -4.55 -11.98
C LEU A 61 15.60 -3.56 -12.29
N ALA A 62 16.85 -3.90 -11.93
CA ALA A 62 18.00 -3.05 -12.19
C ALA A 62 18.18 -2.78 -13.70
N GLU A 63 18.09 -3.82 -14.52
CA GLU A 63 18.11 -3.70 -15.98
C GLU A 63 16.97 -2.80 -16.51
N ALA A 64 15.75 -2.98 -15.99
CA ALA A 64 14.60 -2.19 -16.41
C ALA A 64 14.75 -0.71 -16.01
N ILE A 65 15.34 -0.41 -14.86
CA ILE A 65 15.63 0.97 -14.44
C ILE A 65 16.65 1.61 -15.38
N VAL A 66 17.74 0.92 -15.72
CA VAL A 66 18.76 1.45 -16.64
C VAL A 66 18.21 1.68 -18.04
N ARG A 67 17.30 0.81 -18.51
CA ARG A 67 16.61 0.94 -19.81
C ARG A 67 15.53 2.03 -19.82
N GLY A 68 15.11 2.54 -18.66
CA GLY A 68 13.97 3.46 -18.55
C GLY A 68 12.60 2.79 -18.61
N ASP A 69 12.54 1.46 -18.56
CA ASP A 69 11.30 0.67 -18.54
C ASP A 69 10.66 0.64 -17.13
N ALA A 70 11.42 0.99 -16.09
CA ALA A 70 10.98 1.05 -14.69
C ALA A 70 11.31 2.41 -14.05
N PRO A 71 10.45 2.93 -13.16
CA PRO A 71 10.80 4.10 -12.37
C PRO A 71 11.94 3.77 -11.39
N ILE A 72 12.77 4.76 -11.06
CA ILE A 72 13.84 4.66 -10.05
C ILE A 72 13.31 4.27 -8.65
N SER A 73 12.05 4.60 -8.36
CA SER A 73 11.32 4.21 -7.15
C SER A 73 10.62 2.84 -7.27
N GLY A 74 10.96 2.07 -8.32
CA GLY A 74 10.30 0.82 -8.66
C GLY A 74 10.43 -0.29 -7.62
N CYS A 75 11.42 -0.23 -6.71
CA CYS A 75 11.56 -1.17 -5.61
C CYS A 75 10.70 -0.74 -4.40
N PRO A 76 9.55 -1.38 -4.13
CA PRO A 76 8.72 -1.00 -2.98
C PRO A 76 9.41 -1.28 -1.63
N VAL A 77 10.36 -2.22 -1.60
CA VAL A 77 11.04 -2.65 -0.37
C VAL A 77 12.07 -1.63 0.10
N GLY A 78 12.83 -1.02 -0.82
CA GLY A 78 13.87 -0.06 -0.44
C GLY A 78 13.37 1.36 -0.21
N GLY A 79 12.12 1.67 -0.60
CA GLY A 79 11.49 2.94 -0.29
C GLY A 79 12.21 4.16 -0.88
N ALA A 80 11.99 5.32 -0.25
CA ALA A 80 12.51 6.60 -0.71
C ALA A 80 14.04 6.69 -0.65
N GLU A 81 14.66 6.16 0.40
CA GLU A 81 16.13 6.19 0.55
C GLU A 81 16.85 5.45 -0.58
N LEU A 82 16.31 4.29 -1.00
CA LEU A 82 16.86 3.55 -2.13
C LEU A 82 16.62 4.30 -3.44
N ALA A 83 15.43 4.88 -3.64
CA ALA A 83 15.12 5.67 -4.82
C ALA A 83 16.09 6.86 -4.98
N GLU A 84 16.46 7.54 -3.89
CA GLU A 84 17.45 8.62 -3.91
C GLU A 84 18.86 8.14 -4.30
N LYS A 85 19.27 6.95 -3.83
CA LYS A 85 20.56 6.36 -4.22
C LYS A 85 20.58 6.02 -5.70
N ILE A 86 19.50 5.41 -6.20
CA ILE A 86 19.34 5.08 -7.63
C ILE A 86 19.28 6.36 -8.47
N ALA A 87 18.57 7.39 -8.02
CA ALA A 87 18.48 8.70 -8.68
C ALA A 87 19.86 9.33 -8.89
N LYS A 88 20.70 9.32 -7.84
CA LYS A 88 22.09 9.81 -7.90
C LYS A 88 22.94 9.03 -8.91
N LEU A 89 22.80 7.70 -8.95
CA LEU A 89 23.52 6.86 -9.93
C LEU A 89 23.04 7.10 -11.37
N MET A 90 21.74 7.33 -11.55
CA MET A 90 21.12 7.55 -12.86
C MET A 90 21.21 8.99 -13.34
N GLY A 91 21.64 9.93 -12.49
CA GLY A 91 21.72 11.36 -12.82
C GLY A 91 20.35 12.01 -13.04
N VAL A 92 19.29 11.48 -12.42
CA VAL A 92 17.91 11.98 -12.52
C VAL A 92 17.42 12.45 -11.16
N GLU A 93 16.40 13.31 -11.13
CA GLU A 93 15.75 13.69 -9.87
C GLU A 93 14.94 12.52 -9.29
N ALA A 94 14.99 12.39 -7.96
CA ALA A 94 14.23 11.36 -7.26
C ALA A 94 12.75 11.70 -7.27
N ASP A 95 11.96 10.97 -8.05
CA ASP A 95 10.50 11.08 -7.98
C ASP A 95 10.03 10.37 -6.70
N SER A 96 9.56 11.15 -5.72
CA SER A 96 9.17 10.62 -4.41
C SER A 96 7.80 9.95 -4.51
N ALA A 97 7.79 8.66 -4.85
CA ALA A 97 6.58 7.85 -4.77
C ALA A 97 6.12 7.77 -3.31
N GLU A 98 4.88 8.17 -3.04
CA GLU A 98 4.32 8.11 -1.69
C GLU A 98 4.34 6.68 -1.15
N ARG A 99 4.86 6.48 0.07
CA ARG A 99 4.96 5.17 0.71
C ARG A 99 3.58 4.51 0.78
N GLN A 100 3.49 3.31 0.19
CA GLN A 100 2.30 2.47 0.24
C GLN A 100 2.39 1.47 1.40
N VAL A 101 1.25 1.07 1.94
CA VAL A 101 1.14 0.01 2.95
C VAL A 101 0.03 -0.95 2.60
N ALA A 102 0.21 -2.24 2.89
CA ALA A 102 -0.85 -3.23 2.74
C ALA A 102 -1.92 -3.01 3.80
N ARG A 103 -3.20 -3.13 3.41
CA ARG A 103 -4.33 -2.96 4.31
C ARG A 103 -5.38 -4.02 4.07
N VAL A 104 -5.92 -4.56 5.16
CA VAL A 104 -6.98 -5.57 5.12
C VAL A 104 -8.34 -4.88 5.17
N ILE A 105 -9.16 -5.12 4.15
CA ILE A 105 -10.51 -4.55 3.97
C ILE A 105 -11.53 -5.40 4.73
N CYS A 106 -11.32 -5.59 6.03
CA CYS A 106 -12.22 -6.34 6.89
C CYS A 106 -12.12 -5.88 8.34
N CYS A 107 -13.27 -5.63 8.97
CA CYS A 107 -13.42 -5.41 10.42
C CYS A 107 -14.35 -6.44 11.07
N GLY A 108 -14.77 -7.47 10.33
CA GLY A 108 -15.62 -8.55 10.85
C GLY A 108 -14.81 -9.55 11.66
N ASP A 109 -14.44 -9.14 12.88
CA ASP A 109 -13.78 -9.97 13.89
C ASP A 109 -14.70 -11.06 14.46
N SER A 110 -14.15 -11.88 15.35
CA SER A 110 -14.84 -13.02 15.95
C SER A 110 -16.08 -12.64 16.78
N GLU A 111 -16.23 -11.37 17.19
CA GLU A 111 -17.40 -10.90 17.95
C GLU A 111 -18.52 -10.36 17.04
N ASN A 112 -18.12 -9.84 15.87
CA ASN A 112 -19.01 -9.15 14.95
C ASN A 112 -19.43 -10.00 13.75
N ALA A 113 -18.54 -10.83 13.21
CA ALA A 113 -18.86 -11.75 12.12
C ALA A 113 -19.45 -13.04 12.69
N MET A 114 -20.61 -13.44 12.19
CA MET A 114 -21.22 -14.71 12.58
C MET A 114 -20.49 -15.86 11.91
N GLU A 115 -20.39 -17.00 12.61
CA GLU A 115 -19.91 -18.27 12.07
C GLU A 115 -21.13 -19.09 11.61
N LYS A 116 -21.02 -19.76 10.46
CA LYS A 116 -22.05 -20.71 10.00
C LYS A 116 -21.75 -22.14 10.42
N TYR A 117 -20.49 -22.44 10.71
CA TYR A 117 -20.04 -23.73 11.24
C TYR A 117 -18.68 -23.56 11.93
N GLU A 118 -18.30 -24.52 12.77
CA GLU A 118 -16.97 -24.56 13.39
C GLU A 118 -15.98 -25.33 12.50
N TYR A 119 -14.84 -24.70 12.18
CA TYR A 119 -13.86 -25.26 11.24
C TYR A 119 -12.79 -26.13 11.94
N TYR A 120 -12.93 -27.44 11.76
CA TYR A 120 -11.94 -28.45 12.14
C TYR A 120 -11.16 -28.92 10.91
N GLY A 121 -10.10 -28.19 10.56
CA GLY A 121 -9.25 -28.52 9.41
C GLY A 121 -7.90 -27.80 9.45
N ILE A 122 -7.17 -27.88 8.34
CA ILE A 122 -5.88 -27.22 8.18
C ILE A 122 -6.04 -25.72 8.37
N LYS A 123 -5.29 -25.11 9.29
CA LYS A 123 -5.34 -23.66 9.58
C LYS A 123 -4.68 -22.85 8.45
N ASP A 124 -5.30 -22.86 7.28
CA ASP A 124 -4.95 -22.12 6.09
C ASP A 124 -6.20 -21.51 5.43
N CYS A 125 -6.08 -20.26 4.99
CA CYS A 125 -7.21 -19.51 4.43
C CYS A 125 -7.71 -20.13 3.13
N LYS A 126 -6.83 -20.71 2.29
CA LYS A 126 -7.23 -21.35 1.03
C LYS A 126 -7.95 -22.66 1.32
N ALA A 127 -7.42 -23.47 2.23
CA ALA A 127 -8.06 -24.71 2.66
C ALA A 127 -9.45 -24.46 3.27
N ALA A 128 -9.58 -23.45 4.13
CA ALA A 128 -10.86 -23.08 4.71
C ALA A 128 -11.85 -22.52 3.67
N GLU A 129 -11.36 -21.73 2.70
CA GLU A 129 -12.22 -21.21 1.64
C GLU A 129 -12.88 -22.31 0.81
N MET A 130 -12.17 -23.40 0.52
CA MET A 130 -12.72 -24.53 -0.24
C MET A 130 -13.96 -25.15 0.42
N LEU A 131 -14.12 -24.99 1.73
CA LEU A 131 -15.31 -25.42 2.46
C LEU A 131 -16.34 -24.28 2.55
N ALA A 132 -17.21 -24.21 1.54
CA ALA A 132 -18.32 -23.26 1.46
C ALA A 132 -17.89 -21.77 1.58
N GLY A 133 -16.67 -21.41 1.21
CA GLY A 133 -16.17 -20.04 1.25
C GLY A 133 -15.57 -19.61 2.60
N GLY A 134 -15.21 -20.53 3.50
CA GLY A 134 -14.68 -20.24 4.85
C GLY A 134 -15.74 -20.39 5.94
N SER A 135 -15.36 -20.39 7.21
CA SER A 135 -16.26 -20.66 8.36
C SER A 135 -17.25 -19.52 8.65
N LYS A 136 -16.84 -18.27 8.39
CA LYS A 136 -17.70 -17.10 8.61
C LYS A 136 -18.90 -17.12 7.67
N SER A 137 -20.05 -16.68 8.19
CA SER A 137 -21.27 -16.42 7.42
C SER A 137 -21.03 -15.37 6.34
N CYS A 138 -20.14 -14.39 6.60
CA CYS A 138 -19.68 -13.45 5.59
C CYS A 138 -18.70 -14.11 4.61
N ARG A 139 -19.13 -14.35 3.37
CA ARG A 139 -18.30 -14.98 2.33
C ARG A 139 -17.14 -14.12 1.82
N TYR A 140 -17.18 -12.81 2.08
CA TYR A 140 -16.23 -11.80 1.60
C TYR A 140 -15.14 -11.47 2.62
N GLY A 141 -15.38 -11.78 3.90
CA GLY A 141 -14.53 -11.34 5.01
C GLY A 141 -13.26 -12.18 5.18
N CYS A 142 -12.33 -11.65 5.99
CA CYS A 142 -11.13 -12.38 6.39
C CYS A 142 -11.53 -13.66 7.14
N THR A 143 -10.97 -14.80 6.75
CA THR A 143 -11.23 -16.09 7.42
C THR A 143 -10.44 -16.26 8.72
N GLY A 144 -9.38 -15.48 8.95
CA GLY A 144 -8.60 -15.49 10.19
C GLY A 144 -7.55 -16.61 10.29
N PHE A 145 -7.29 -17.40 9.25
CA PHE A 145 -6.35 -18.54 9.32
C PHE A 145 -4.89 -18.21 8.94
N GLY A 146 -4.56 -16.94 8.69
CA GLY A 146 -3.18 -16.47 8.68
C GLY A 146 -2.29 -16.86 7.49
N THR A 147 -2.84 -17.21 6.32
CA THR A 147 -1.99 -17.42 5.11
C THR A 147 -1.14 -16.20 4.80
N CYS A 148 -1.70 -14.99 4.87
CA CYS A 148 -0.95 -13.74 4.67
C CYS A 148 0.12 -13.49 5.76
N VAL A 149 -0.06 -14.02 6.97
CA VAL A 149 0.91 -13.92 8.07
C VAL A 149 2.14 -14.76 7.72
N ARG A 150 1.94 -16.03 7.34
CA ARG A 150 3.04 -16.95 6.95
C ARG A 150 3.86 -16.45 5.77
N GLU A 151 3.21 -15.75 4.84
CA GLU A 151 3.81 -15.27 3.60
C GLU A 151 4.49 -13.90 3.76
N CYS A 152 4.36 -13.26 4.91
CA CYS A 152 4.99 -11.98 5.19
C CYS A 152 6.43 -12.18 5.70
N PRO A 153 7.48 -11.83 4.93
CA PRO A 153 8.86 -12.00 5.38
C PRO A 153 9.32 -10.89 6.35
N PHE A 154 8.46 -9.90 6.60
CA PHE A 154 8.76 -8.71 7.41
C PHE A 154 8.02 -8.69 8.74
N ASP A 155 7.31 -9.77 9.08
CA ASP A 155 6.51 -9.86 10.31
C ASP A 155 5.53 -8.67 10.48
N ALA A 156 4.96 -8.22 9.36
CA ALA A 156 4.12 -7.03 9.31
C ALA A 156 2.62 -7.34 9.38
N ILE A 157 2.22 -8.61 9.52
CA ILE A 157 0.81 -9.01 9.52
C ILE A 157 0.58 -10.02 10.63
N HIS A 158 -0.45 -9.82 11.45
CA HIS A 158 -0.85 -10.74 12.51
C HIS A 158 -2.35 -10.98 12.51
N ILE A 159 -2.79 -12.14 13.01
CA ILE A 159 -4.22 -12.36 13.25
C ILE A 159 -4.57 -11.82 14.64
N VAL A 160 -5.44 -10.82 14.67
CA VAL A 160 -5.98 -10.21 15.89
C VAL A 160 -7.49 -10.39 15.87
N ASN A 161 -8.05 -11.04 16.89
CA ASN A 161 -9.48 -11.33 17.02
C ASN A 161 -10.11 -11.94 15.74
N GLY A 162 -9.41 -12.88 15.09
CA GLY A 162 -9.92 -13.57 13.90
C GLY A 162 -9.87 -12.74 12.59
N VAL A 163 -9.14 -11.62 12.56
CA VAL A 163 -8.89 -10.81 11.36
C VAL A 163 -7.41 -10.51 11.21
N ALA A 164 -6.90 -10.48 9.98
CA ALA A 164 -5.54 -10.03 9.72
C ALA A 164 -5.43 -8.51 9.91
N VAL A 165 -4.46 -8.09 10.72
CA VAL A 165 -4.09 -6.69 10.98
C VAL A 165 -2.66 -6.47 10.51
N VAL A 166 -2.42 -5.36 9.81
CA VAL A 166 -1.10 -5.01 9.26
C VAL A 166 -0.45 -3.97 10.16
N ASP A 167 0.80 -4.20 10.53
CA ASP A 167 1.70 -3.23 11.09
C ASP A 167 2.23 -2.32 9.96
N GLU A 168 1.79 -1.06 9.96
CA GLU A 168 2.12 -0.07 8.92
C GLU A 168 3.59 0.38 8.99
N GLU A 169 4.27 0.18 10.12
CA GLU A 169 5.69 0.53 10.26
C GLU A 169 6.56 -0.53 9.61
N LYS A 170 6.26 -1.82 9.84
CA LYS A 170 7.01 -2.95 9.26
C LYS A 170 6.66 -3.24 7.80
N CYS A 171 5.52 -2.78 7.30
CA CYS A 171 5.09 -3.09 5.95
C CYS A 171 5.97 -2.42 4.88
N THR A 172 6.46 -3.21 3.93
CA THR A 172 7.32 -2.75 2.83
C THR A 172 6.63 -2.78 1.46
N ALA A 173 5.29 -2.87 1.43
CA ALA A 173 4.48 -2.93 0.20
C ALA A 173 4.91 -4.00 -0.84
N CYS A 174 5.49 -5.14 -0.41
CA CYS A 174 5.97 -6.19 -1.32
C CYS A 174 4.87 -7.00 -2.04
N LYS A 175 3.58 -6.76 -1.74
CA LYS A 175 2.39 -7.40 -2.34
C LYS A 175 2.23 -8.91 -2.15
N LYS A 176 3.15 -9.61 -1.47
CA LYS A 176 3.03 -11.06 -1.20
C LYS A 176 1.70 -11.43 -0.54
N CYS A 177 1.30 -10.69 0.49
CA CYS A 177 0.03 -10.89 1.19
C CYS A 177 -1.20 -10.71 0.28
N ILE A 178 -1.14 -9.81 -0.71
CA ILE A 178 -2.20 -9.58 -1.69
C ILE A 178 -2.31 -10.79 -2.61
N ALA A 179 -1.19 -11.29 -3.12
CA ALA A 179 -1.16 -12.42 -4.05
C ALA A 179 -1.70 -13.72 -3.44
N VAL A 180 -1.51 -13.93 -2.13
CA VAL A 180 -1.90 -15.17 -1.45
C VAL A 180 -3.28 -15.12 -0.79
N CYS A 181 -3.92 -13.94 -0.71
CA CYS A 181 -5.20 -13.78 -0.04
C CYS A 181 -6.34 -14.38 -0.89
N PRO A 182 -6.96 -15.51 -0.49
CA PRO A 182 -8.05 -16.12 -1.27
C PRO A 182 -9.26 -15.19 -1.48
N LYS A 183 -9.51 -14.32 -0.50
CA LYS A 183 -10.62 -13.36 -0.51
C LYS A 183 -10.34 -12.09 -1.31
N GLY A 184 -9.08 -11.86 -1.71
CA GLY A 184 -8.67 -10.65 -2.41
C GLY A 184 -8.93 -9.35 -1.62
N ILE A 185 -9.00 -9.42 -0.29
CA ILE A 185 -9.37 -8.28 0.58
C ILE A 185 -8.18 -7.47 1.09
N ILE A 186 -7.00 -7.62 0.49
CA ILE A 186 -5.81 -6.88 0.86
C ILE A 186 -5.42 -5.99 -0.31
N GLU A 187 -5.24 -4.69 -0.07
CA GLU A 187 -4.83 -3.73 -1.09
C GLU A 187 -3.72 -2.82 -0.57
N LEU A 188 -2.97 -2.21 -1.48
CA LEU A 188 -2.03 -1.15 -1.15
C LEU A 188 -2.75 0.18 -1.08
N VAL A 189 -2.50 0.94 -0.02
CA VAL A 189 -3.03 2.27 0.17
C VAL A 189 -1.89 3.19 0.61
N PRO A 190 -1.87 4.47 0.18
CA PRO A 190 -0.86 5.39 0.65
C PRO A 190 -0.97 5.63 2.16
N ILE A 191 0.19 5.70 2.84
CA ILE A 191 0.25 5.83 4.30
C ILE A 191 -0.37 7.13 4.80
N SER A 192 -0.40 8.20 3.99
CA SER A 192 -1.05 9.47 4.37
C SER A 192 -2.57 9.36 4.52
N LYS A 193 -3.20 8.32 3.95
CA LYS A 193 -4.65 8.16 3.96
C LYS A 193 -5.07 7.57 5.30
N LYS A 194 -5.63 8.40 6.16
CA LYS A 194 -6.03 8.04 7.54
C LYS A 194 -7.43 7.45 7.64
N VAL A 195 -8.25 7.65 6.61
CA VAL A 195 -9.65 7.19 6.56
C VAL A 195 -9.79 6.05 5.57
N ARG A 196 -10.39 4.94 5.97
CA ARG A 196 -10.50 3.73 5.12
C ARG A 196 -11.78 2.95 5.37
N VAL A 197 -12.31 2.31 4.33
CA VAL A 197 -13.44 1.38 4.46
C VAL A 197 -12.91 -0.02 4.74
N LEU A 198 -13.39 -0.66 5.80
CA LEU A 198 -12.97 -1.99 6.26
C LEU A 198 -14.02 -3.06 5.97
N CYS A 199 -14.74 -2.96 4.87
CA CYS A 199 -15.71 -3.96 4.44
C CYS A 199 -15.66 -4.15 2.94
N ARG A 200 -15.77 -5.42 2.53
CA ARG A 200 -15.89 -5.85 1.13
C ARG A 200 -17.16 -6.67 0.87
N ASN A 201 -18.06 -6.76 1.85
CA ASN A 201 -19.31 -7.49 1.70
C ASN A 201 -20.26 -6.76 0.75
N GLN A 202 -20.52 -7.37 -0.42
CA GLN A 202 -21.38 -6.82 -1.48
C GLN A 202 -22.88 -7.10 -1.28
N ASP A 203 -23.24 -7.79 -0.20
CA ASP A 203 -24.63 -7.93 0.24
C ASP A 203 -25.20 -6.57 0.69
N LYS A 204 -26.52 -6.46 0.75
CA LYS A 204 -27.21 -5.21 1.11
C LYS A 204 -28.05 -5.36 2.37
N GLY A 205 -27.94 -4.39 3.27
CA GLY A 205 -28.85 -4.19 4.39
C GLY A 205 -28.94 -5.42 5.30
N LYS A 206 -30.14 -6.01 5.38
CA LYS A 206 -30.42 -7.15 6.27
C LYS A 206 -29.50 -8.35 6.00
N ALA A 207 -29.21 -8.65 4.73
CA ALA A 207 -28.32 -9.76 4.38
C ALA A 207 -26.91 -9.56 4.96
N THR A 208 -26.37 -8.34 4.86
CA THR A 208 -25.10 -7.97 5.51
C THR A 208 -25.19 -8.17 7.02
N MET A 209 -26.25 -7.65 7.65
CA MET A 209 -26.41 -7.70 9.11
C MET A 209 -26.60 -9.12 9.65
N GLN A 210 -27.14 -10.03 8.85
CA GLN A 210 -27.23 -11.46 9.16
C GLN A 210 -25.87 -12.17 9.08
N ALA A 211 -24.89 -11.58 8.40
CA ALA A 211 -23.54 -12.14 8.29
C ALA A 211 -22.54 -11.45 9.24
N CYS A 212 -22.68 -10.14 9.44
CA CYS A 212 -21.73 -9.33 10.21
C CYS A 212 -22.37 -8.05 10.75
N LYS A 213 -22.24 -7.81 12.06
CA LYS A 213 -22.78 -6.63 12.76
C LYS A 213 -22.15 -5.30 12.31
N VAL A 214 -20.90 -5.34 11.83
CA VAL A 214 -20.11 -4.15 11.42
C VAL A 214 -19.92 -4.05 9.91
N GLY A 215 -20.73 -4.78 9.13
CA GLY A 215 -20.66 -4.74 7.67
C GLY A 215 -21.21 -3.45 7.06
N CYS A 216 -20.79 -3.10 5.84
CA CYS A 216 -21.38 -2.00 5.09
C CYS A 216 -22.79 -2.38 4.62
N ILE A 217 -23.78 -1.56 4.99
CA ILE A 217 -25.19 -1.78 4.62
C ILE A 217 -25.66 -0.93 3.42
N ALA A 218 -24.73 -0.33 2.66
CA ALA A 218 -25.02 0.52 1.51
C ALA A 218 -25.95 1.74 1.79
N CYS A 219 -25.96 2.28 3.00
CA CYS A 219 -26.91 3.35 3.40
C CYS A 219 -26.63 4.75 2.81
N GLN A 220 -25.51 4.94 2.12
CA GLN A 220 -25.07 6.21 1.51
C GLN A 220 -24.86 7.41 2.46
N LYS A 221 -24.95 7.25 3.78
CA LYS A 221 -24.68 8.35 4.74
C LYS A 221 -23.29 8.96 4.56
N CYS A 222 -22.28 8.12 4.32
CA CYS A 222 -20.92 8.56 4.05
C CYS A 222 -20.79 9.40 2.77
N VAL A 223 -21.54 9.05 1.71
CA VAL A 223 -21.60 9.81 0.45
C VAL A 223 -22.18 11.19 0.70
N LYS A 224 -23.30 11.27 1.43
CA LYS A 224 -23.94 12.55 1.78
C LYS A 224 -23.08 13.44 2.68
N ALA A 225 -22.28 12.85 3.56
CA ALA A 225 -21.38 13.58 4.45
C ALA A 225 -20.11 14.10 3.75
N CYS A 226 -19.73 13.52 2.60
CA CYS A 226 -18.51 13.91 1.90
C CYS A 226 -18.71 15.22 1.12
N ARG A 227 -17.92 16.25 1.45
CA ARG A 227 -17.91 17.53 0.74
C ARG A 227 -16.89 17.60 -0.40
N PHE A 228 -16.25 16.48 -0.72
CA PHE A 228 -15.13 16.40 -1.68
C PHE A 228 -15.38 15.38 -2.79
N ASP A 229 -16.58 14.78 -2.87
CA ASP A 229 -16.91 13.72 -3.84
C ASP A 229 -15.89 12.55 -3.83
N ALA A 230 -15.33 12.27 -2.65
CA ALA A 230 -14.25 11.30 -2.46
C ALA A 230 -14.73 9.91 -2.05
N ILE A 231 -16.05 9.68 -1.95
CA ILE A 231 -16.59 8.38 -1.54
C ILE A 231 -17.87 8.07 -2.31
N LYS A 232 -17.93 6.86 -2.85
CA LYS A 232 -19.07 6.33 -3.60
C LYS A 232 -19.51 5.00 -3.01
N VAL A 233 -20.73 4.55 -3.32
CA VAL A 233 -21.17 3.19 -3.01
C VAL A 233 -21.27 2.42 -4.31
N GLU A 234 -20.39 1.43 -4.47
CA GLU A 234 -20.29 0.56 -5.64
C GLU A 234 -20.47 -0.89 -5.18
N ASN A 235 -21.29 -1.68 -5.88
CA ASN A 235 -21.59 -3.06 -5.49
C ASN A 235 -22.03 -3.19 -4.01
N ASN A 236 -22.88 -2.26 -3.56
CA ASN A 236 -23.37 -2.14 -2.19
C ASN A 236 -22.30 -1.87 -1.11
N VAL A 237 -21.07 -1.53 -1.50
CA VAL A 237 -19.97 -1.23 -0.56
C VAL A 237 -19.47 0.19 -0.77
N ALA A 238 -19.18 0.88 0.33
CA ALA A 238 -18.53 2.18 0.27
C ALA A 238 -17.08 2.05 -0.23
N LYS A 239 -16.67 2.90 -1.16
CA LYS A 239 -15.32 2.95 -1.72
C LYS A 239 -14.83 4.39 -1.73
N ILE A 240 -13.63 4.61 -1.19
CA ILE A 240 -13.00 5.94 -1.12
C ILE A 240 -12.10 6.11 -2.33
N ASP A 241 -12.25 7.24 -3.01
CA ASP A 241 -11.27 7.76 -3.95
C ASP A 241 -10.22 8.56 -3.16
N TYR A 242 -9.06 7.94 -2.97
CA TYR A 242 -7.98 8.53 -2.19
C TYR A 242 -7.35 9.76 -2.86
N SER A 243 -7.54 9.97 -4.17
CA SER A 243 -7.04 11.17 -4.85
C SER A 243 -7.79 12.44 -4.42
N LYS A 244 -9.08 12.30 -4.07
CA LYS A 244 -9.95 13.40 -3.63
C LYS A 244 -10.10 13.49 -2.10
N CYS A 245 -9.78 12.41 -1.39
CA CYS A 245 -9.95 12.34 0.05
C CYS A 245 -8.91 13.22 0.78
N VAL A 246 -9.41 14.17 1.57
CA VAL A 246 -8.61 15.11 2.38
C VAL A 246 -8.55 14.73 3.87
N ASN A 247 -8.83 13.48 4.22
CA ASN A 247 -8.76 12.96 5.60
C ASN A 247 -9.62 13.70 6.64
N CYS A 248 -10.75 14.31 6.25
CA CYS A 248 -11.64 15.02 7.19
C CYS A 248 -12.43 14.11 8.16
N MET A 249 -12.34 12.79 8.00
CA MET A 249 -12.95 11.76 8.86
C MET A 249 -14.50 11.80 8.98
N MET A 250 -15.20 12.70 8.26
CA MET A 250 -16.66 12.83 8.32
C MET A 250 -17.41 11.55 7.95
N CYS A 251 -16.91 10.81 6.96
CA CYS A 251 -17.54 9.55 6.56
C CYS A 251 -17.45 8.46 7.64
N ALA A 252 -16.38 8.45 8.44
CA ALA A 252 -16.25 7.55 9.59
C ALA A 252 -17.22 7.93 10.71
N GLU A 253 -17.35 9.23 10.98
CA GLU A 253 -18.21 9.77 12.04
C GLU A 253 -19.70 9.44 11.82
N VAL A 254 -20.19 9.53 10.57
CA VAL A 254 -21.59 9.25 10.24
C VAL A 254 -21.89 7.76 9.99
N CYS A 255 -20.88 6.89 10.04
CA CYS A 255 -21.02 5.48 9.68
C CYS A 255 -21.73 4.69 10.79
N PRO A 256 -22.99 4.23 10.60
CA PRO A 256 -23.75 3.59 11.66
C PRO A 256 -23.19 2.22 12.06
N THR A 257 -22.56 1.51 11.12
CA THR A 257 -21.97 0.18 11.35
C THR A 257 -20.49 0.25 11.70
N LYS A 258 -19.91 1.45 11.81
CA LYS A 258 -18.49 1.68 12.14
C LYS A 258 -17.50 0.95 11.21
N THR A 259 -17.93 0.64 9.99
CA THR A 259 -17.09 -0.05 9.00
C THR A 259 -16.02 0.87 8.38
N ILE A 260 -16.19 2.18 8.50
CA ILE A 260 -15.21 3.16 8.03
C ILE A 260 -14.34 3.55 9.22
N TYR A 261 -13.07 3.18 9.16
CA TYR A 261 -12.07 3.49 10.17
C TYR A 261 -11.49 4.89 9.97
N ALA A 262 -11.31 5.60 11.09
CA ALA A 262 -10.50 6.79 11.22
C ALA A 262 -10.00 6.90 12.67
N ASN A 263 -8.77 7.38 12.87
CA ASN A 263 -8.27 7.69 14.20
C ASN A 263 -8.65 9.13 14.58
N PHE A 264 -9.76 9.29 15.32
CA PHE A 264 -10.23 10.61 15.74
C PHE A 264 -9.29 11.33 16.71
N ALA A 265 -8.44 10.61 17.45
CA ALA A 265 -7.46 11.20 18.35
C ALA A 265 -6.36 11.96 17.60
N GLU A 266 -6.11 11.62 16.33
CA GLU A 266 -5.13 12.31 15.48
C GLU A 266 -5.76 13.42 14.63
N ARG A 267 -7.04 13.76 14.85
CA ARG A 267 -7.72 14.81 14.08
C ARG A 267 -7.19 16.18 14.49
N LYS A 268 -6.28 16.72 13.69
CA LYS A 268 -5.77 18.08 13.84
C LYS A 268 -6.80 19.11 13.39
N LYS A 269 -6.99 20.17 14.16
CA LYS A 269 -7.83 21.31 13.81
C LYS A 269 -6.98 22.50 13.37
N ALA A 270 -7.58 23.37 12.58
CA ALA A 270 -6.92 24.60 12.14
C ALA A 270 -6.88 25.62 13.29
N PHE A 271 -5.75 26.31 13.42
CA PHE A 271 -5.54 27.44 14.32
C PHE A 271 -4.97 28.59 13.49
N ILE A 272 -5.52 29.81 13.64
CA ILE A 272 -5.06 30.99 12.90
C ILE A 272 -4.21 31.85 13.84
N ASN A 273 -3.00 32.19 13.40
CA ASN A 273 -2.10 33.11 14.07
C ASN A 273 -2.46 34.55 13.70
N ASP A 274 -2.89 35.31 14.70
CA ASP A 274 -3.34 36.70 14.53
C ASP A 274 -2.23 37.63 14.01
N ASP A 275 -0.98 37.42 14.38
CA ASP A 275 0.14 38.28 13.96
C ASP A 275 0.41 38.17 12.46
N LYS A 276 0.25 36.96 11.91
CA LYS A 276 0.46 36.68 10.47
C LYS A 276 -0.79 36.92 9.62
N CYS A 277 -1.98 36.87 10.21
CA CYS A 277 -3.23 36.97 9.48
C CYS A 277 -3.46 38.38 8.92
N ILE A 278 -3.69 38.48 7.61
CA ILE A 278 -3.94 39.75 6.91
C ILE A 278 -5.43 39.99 6.57
N GLY A 279 -6.33 39.09 6.98
CA GLY A 279 -7.77 39.24 6.74
C GLY A 279 -8.20 39.15 5.27
N CYS A 280 -7.54 38.32 4.46
CA CYS A 280 -7.78 38.22 3.01
C CYS A 280 -9.04 37.40 2.61
N THR A 281 -9.64 36.66 3.54
CA THR A 281 -10.86 35.81 3.42
C THR A 281 -10.70 34.54 2.59
N ILE A 282 -9.50 34.25 2.07
CA ILE A 282 -9.22 33.05 1.28
C ILE A 282 -9.51 31.77 2.09
N CYS A 283 -9.12 31.76 3.37
CA CYS A 283 -9.36 30.62 4.25
C CYS A 283 -10.87 30.32 4.42
N SER A 284 -11.68 31.34 4.70
CA SER A 284 -13.14 31.21 4.85
C SER A 284 -13.81 30.72 3.57
N LYS A 285 -13.43 31.27 2.40
CA LYS A 285 -13.94 30.84 1.09
C LYS A 285 -13.64 29.38 0.75
N ASN A 286 -12.50 28.85 1.21
CA ASN A 286 -12.12 27.45 1.02
C ASN A 286 -12.67 26.51 2.11
N CYS A 287 -13.39 27.04 3.10
CA CYS A 287 -13.95 26.24 4.18
C CYS A 287 -15.34 25.70 3.81
N ASN A 288 -15.40 24.44 3.38
CA ASN A 288 -16.67 23.74 3.09
C ASN A 288 -17.52 23.43 4.33
N PHE A 289 -17.05 23.77 5.53
CA PHE A 289 -17.68 23.46 6.81
C PHE A 289 -18.13 24.70 7.58
N GLY A 290 -17.90 25.91 7.03
CA GLY A 290 -18.26 27.16 7.72
C GLY A 290 -17.57 27.32 9.08
N ALA A 291 -16.34 26.82 9.20
CA ALA A 291 -15.57 26.78 10.44
C ALA A 291 -14.65 27.99 10.63
N ILE A 292 -14.77 29.04 9.81
CA ILE A 292 -13.90 30.22 9.86
C ILE A 292 -14.75 31.48 9.88
N GLU A 293 -14.56 32.29 10.90
CA GLU A 293 -15.22 33.58 11.10
C GLU A 293 -14.24 34.73 10.90
N GLY A 294 -14.77 35.85 10.41
CA GLY A 294 -14.07 37.13 10.31
C GLY A 294 -14.21 37.79 8.94
N GLU A 295 -14.10 39.11 8.94
CA GLU A 295 -14.38 39.96 7.78
C GLU A 295 -13.13 40.34 6.98
N LEU A 296 -13.31 40.98 5.83
CA LEU A 296 -12.21 41.49 5.03
C LEU A 296 -11.43 42.55 5.83
N LYS A 297 -10.10 42.45 5.85
CA LYS A 297 -9.17 43.27 6.67
C LYS A 297 -9.26 43.02 8.19
N GLY A 298 -10.17 42.15 8.65
CA GLY A 298 -10.24 41.70 10.04
C GLY A 298 -9.39 40.45 10.29
N LYS A 299 -9.02 40.20 11.55
CA LYS A 299 -8.39 38.93 11.95
C LYS A 299 -9.45 37.82 11.93
N HIS A 300 -9.03 36.61 11.55
CA HIS A 300 -9.93 35.47 11.36
C HIS A 300 -9.74 34.46 12.46
N LYS A 301 -10.83 33.82 12.88
CA LYS A 301 -10.85 32.83 13.95
C LYS A 301 -11.48 31.53 13.46
N VAL A 302 -10.97 30.41 13.97
CA VAL A 302 -11.52 29.08 13.68
C VAL A 302 -12.55 28.70 14.75
N LEU A 303 -13.70 28.22 14.29
CA LEU A 303 -14.71 27.56 15.11
C LEU A 303 -14.36 26.08 15.26
N GLU A 304 -13.85 25.71 16.43
CA GLU A 304 -13.34 24.36 16.66
C GLU A 304 -14.40 23.26 16.56
N ASP A 305 -15.65 23.56 16.90
CA ASP A 305 -16.79 22.64 16.83
C ASP A 305 -17.13 22.26 15.38
N LYS A 306 -16.90 23.17 14.43
CA LYS A 306 -17.15 22.96 12.99
C LYS A 306 -15.91 22.52 12.22
N CYS A 307 -14.72 22.68 12.80
CA CYS A 307 -13.48 22.32 12.14
C CYS A 307 -13.27 20.80 12.11
N VAL A 308 -13.31 20.23 10.91
CA VAL A 308 -13.12 18.78 10.68
C VAL A 308 -11.67 18.41 10.34
N GLY A 309 -10.76 19.39 10.31
CA GLY A 309 -9.34 19.12 10.08
C GLY A 309 -8.96 18.81 8.63
N CYS A 310 -9.72 19.26 7.63
CA CYS A 310 -9.45 18.96 6.21
C CYS A 310 -8.24 19.70 5.59
N ALA A 311 -7.56 20.57 6.36
CA ALA A 311 -6.40 21.37 5.96
C ALA A 311 -6.56 22.29 4.72
N GLN A 312 -7.75 22.39 4.12
CA GLN A 312 -7.95 23.22 2.92
C GLN A 312 -7.67 24.71 3.14
N CYS A 313 -7.99 25.24 4.32
CA CYS A 313 -7.65 26.62 4.66
C CYS A 313 -6.14 26.81 4.84
N PHE A 314 -5.46 25.82 5.43
CA PHE A 314 -4.02 25.81 5.63
C PHE A 314 -3.27 25.85 4.30
N GLU A 315 -3.58 24.93 3.38
CA GLU A 315 -2.94 24.84 2.05
C GLU A 315 -3.13 26.09 1.18
N LYS A 316 -4.19 26.88 1.42
CA LYS A 316 -4.53 28.07 0.63
C LYS A 316 -4.13 29.39 1.30
N CYS A 317 -3.50 29.36 2.48
CA CYS A 317 -3.12 30.57 3.18
C CYS A 317 -1.89 31.22 2.51
N PRO A 318 -1.97 32.45 1.97
CA PRO A 318 -0.84 33.09 1.28
C PRO A 318 0.25 33.62 2.22
N LYS A 319 0.03 33.55 3.54
CA LYS A 319 0.92 34.09 4.58
C LYS A 319 1.33 33.06 5.62
N ASP A 320 1.02 31.79 5.38
CA ASP A 320 1.28 30.68 6.32
C ASP A 320 0.87 31.04 7.76
N ALA A 321 -0.30 31.67 7.87
CA ALA A 321 -0.87 32.14 9.12
C ALA A 321 -1.70 31.06 9.82
N ILE A 322 -1.80 29.86 9.25
CA ILE A 322 -2.63 28.77 9.76
C ILE A 322 -1.72 27.63 10.19
N GLU A 323 -2.04 27.00 11.31
CA GLU A 323 -1.37 25.81 11.80
C GLU A 323 -2.41 24.70 12.02
N MET A 324 -1.99 23.44 11.78
CA MET A 324 -2.83 22.27 12.07
C MET A 324 -2.34 21.64 13.37
N ARG A 325 -3.13 21.76 14.44
CA ARG A 325 -2.81 21.27 15.79
C ARG A 325 -3.78 20.19 16.22
#